data_AF-A0A0D3IJ21-F1
#
_entry.id   AF-A0A0D3IJ21-F1
#
_cell.length_a   1.000
_cell.length_b   1.000
_cell.length_c   1.000
_cell.angle_alpha   90.00
_cell.angle_beta   90.00
_cell.angle_gamma   90.00
#
_symmetry.space_group_name_H-M   'P 1'
#
loop_
_entity.id
_entity.type
_entity.pdbx_description
1 polymer ?
#
loop_
_entity_poly.entity_id
_entity_poly.type
_entity_poly.pdbx_seq_one_letter_code
_entity_poly.pdbx_strand_id
1 'polypeptide(L)'
;MTTHRAQLRAAVRDLSDRGLKCSAKWAAEQLVGLAGGPLDDEAGTSDAPMSPAEEVGSREEEDQLLLAKAYFDLNEFKRAAHALRVARGASGRFLRWYSLFLAGQKRQAEEEAEERSGGVGHAFWKDMGQIERRETPQIAAWRQSTTFLRTFFDG
;
A
#
# COMPACT_ATOMS: atom_id res chain seq x y z
N MET A 1 21.46 -12.39 15.42
CA MET A 1 20.35 -11.58 14.87
C MET A 1 20.64 -10.94 13.50
N THR A 2 21.90 -10.75 13.10
CA THR A 2 22.27 -10.18 11.78
C THR A 2 21.95 -11.08 10.59
N THR A 3 21.93 -12.40 10.78
CA THR A 3 21.68 -13.41 9.72
C THR A 3 20.26 -13.32 9.16
N HIS A 4 19.24 -13.14 10.00
CA HIS A 4 17.84 -13.05 9.55
C HIS A 4 17.57 -11.78 8.74
N ARG A 5 18.12 -10.62 9.14
CA ARG A 5 18.01 -9.38 8.35
C ARG A 5 18.70 -9.51 6.98
N ALA A 6 19.85 -10.18 6.92
CA ALA A 6 20.52 -10.45 5.64
C ALA A 6 19.68 -11.36 4.73
N GLN A 7 19.10 -12.44 5.28
CA GLN A 7 18.20 -13.34 4.56
C GLN A 7 16.96 -12.61 4.05
N LEU A 8 16.33 -11.76 4.88
CA LEU A 8 15.16 -10.97 4.47
C LEU A 8 15.49 -9.98 3.35
N ARG A 9 16.66 -9.30 3.39
CA ARG A 9 17.09 -8.43 2.27
C ARG A 9 17.22 -9.20 0.95
N ALA A 10 17.86 -10.37 0.99
CA ALA A 10 17.99 -11.22 -0.19
C ALA A 10 16.61 -11.65 -0.70
N ALA A 11 15.74 -12.12 0.20
CA ALA A 11 14.38 -12.52 -0.14
C ALA A 11 13.56 -11.38 -0.77
N VAL A 12 13.65 -10.14 -0.25
CA VAL A 12 12.95 -8.99 -0.84
C VAL A 12 13.38 -8.76 -2.28
N ARG A 13 14.68 -8.85 -2.57
CA ARG A 13 15.22 -8.70 -3.93
C ARG A 13 14.74 -9.83 -4.85
N ASP A 14 14.92 -11.07 -4.42
CA ASP A 14 14.51 -12.26 -5.20
C ASP A 14 13.00 -12.27 -5.52
N LEU A 15 12.16 -11.91 -4.54
CA LEU A 15 10.71 -11.84 -4.71
C LEU A 15 10.31 -10.68 -5.62
N SER A 16 10.98 -9.53 -5.51
CA SER A 16 10.75 -8.37 -6.38
C SER A 16 11.10 -8.67 -7.84
N ASP A 17 12.25 -9.31 -8.07
CA ASP A 17 12.72 -9.69 -9.41
C ASP A 17 11.79 -10.71 -10.09
N ARG A 18 11.07 -11.50 -9.30
CA ARG A 18 10.05 -12.47 -9.77
C ARG A 18 8.65 -11.88 -9.90
N GLY A 19 8.46 -10.61 -9.56
CA GLY A 19 7.15 -9.96 -9.57
C GLY A 19 6.20 -10.41 -8.46
N LEU A 20 6.69 -11.08 -7.41
CA LEU A 20 5.89 -11.55 -6.27
C LEU A 20 5.67 -10.42 -5.25
N LYS A 21 4.93 -9.39 -5.68
CA LYS A 21 4.81 -8.09 -4.97
C LYS A 21 4.32 -8.20 -3.52
N CYS A 22 3.27 -8.99 -3.27
CA CYS A 22 2.72 -9.14 -1.91
C CYS A 22 3.72 -9.83 -0.96
N SER A 23 4.44 -10.84 -1.45
CA SER A 23 5.48 -11.53 -0.68
C SER A 23 6.67 -10.63 -0.42
N ALA A 24 7.10 -9.86 -1.44
CA ALA A 24 8.17 -8.87 -1.30
C ALA A 24 7.81 -7.80 -0.25
N LYS A 25 6.56 -7.30 -0.27
CA LYS A 25 6.04 -6.38 0.76
C LYS A 25 6.16 -6.96 2.15
N TRP A 26 5.63 -8.17 2.35
CA TRP A 26 5.68 -8.82 3.67
C TRP A 26 7.12 -8.99 4.17
N ALA A 27 8.03 -9.48 3.32
CA ALA A 27 9.43 -9.64 3.68
C ALA A 27 10.11 -8.30 4.03
N ALA A 28 9.77 -7.22 3.33
CA ALA A 28 10.29 -5.88 3.61
C ALA A 28 9.73 -5.29 4.92
N GLU A 29 8.45 -5.53 5.23
CA GLU A 29 7.83 -5.15 6.51
C GLU A 29 8.54 -5.85 7.67
N GLN A 30 8.82 -7.16 7.55
CA GLN A 30 9.59 -7.90 8.56
C GLN A 30 11.04 -7.39 8.69
N LEU A 31 11.70 -7.05 7.58
CA LEU A 31 13.07 -6.53 7.58
C LEU A 31 13.19 -5.23 8.39
N VAL A 32 12.28 -4.28 8.14
CA VAL A 32 12.25 -3.00 8.84
C VAL A 32 11.76 -3.17 10.28
N GLY A 33 10.77 -4.04 10.53
CA GLY A 33 10.26 -4.31 11.88
C GLY A 33 11.29 -4.93 12.82
N LEU A 34 12.26 -5.69 12.29
CA LEU A 34 13.37 -6.25 13.06
C LEU A 34 14.55 -5.28 13.26
N ALA A 35 14.51 -4.09 12.65
CA ALA A 35 15.56 -3.08 12.78
C ALA A 35 15.36 -2.15 13.99
N GLY A 36 14.18 -2.17 14.64
CA GLY A 36 13.86 -1.34 15.80
C GLY A 36 14.38 -1.91 17.12
N GLY A 37 15.47 -1.33 17.64
CA GLY A 37 15.64 -1.18 19.09
C GLY A 37 14.65 -0.14 19.65
N PRO A 38 14.61 0.10 20.98
CA PRO A 38 13.63 0.99 21.61
C PRO A 38 13.52 2.32 20.86
N LEU A 39 12.28 2.73 20.63
CA LEU A 39 11.86 3.85 19.79
C LEU A 39 12.47 5.16 20.30
N ASP A 40 13.54 5.63 19.66
CA ASP A 40 13.88 7.04 19.68
C ASP A 40 12.95 7.74 18.68
N ASP A 41 11.77 8.13 19.17
CA ASP A 41 10.83 9.04 18.53
C ASP A 41 11.41 10.47 18.45
N GLU A 42 12.57 10.64 17.81
CA GLU A 42 13.12 11.96 17.50
C GLU A 42 13.11 12.15 15.98
N ALA A 43 11.89 12.26 15.45
CA ALA A 43 11.63 12.76 14.10
C ALA A 43 11.89 14.28 14.05
N GLY A 44 13.15 14.68 14.26
CA GLY A 44 13.64 16.01 13.98
C GLY A 44 13.82 16.17 12.48
N THR A 45 12.91 16.90 11.83
CA THR A 45 13.12 17.47 10.50
C THR A 45 14.26 18.50 10.61
N SER A 46 15.51 18.04 10.59
CA SER A 46 16.66 18.94 10.57
C SER A 46 16.78 19.53 9.17
N ASP A 47 16.38 20.79 9.00
CA ASP A 47 16.57 21.58 7.79
C ASP A 47 18.02 22.09 7.66
N ALA A 48 18.98 21.25 8.03
CA ALA A 48 20.40 21.60 8.02
C ALA A 48 20.93 21.60 6.58
N PRO A 49 21.80 22.56 6.20
CA PRO A 49 22.41 22.58 4.88
C PRO A 49 23.28 21.33 4.65
N MET A 50 22.94 20.59 3.60
CA MET A 50 23.53 19.29 3.20
C MET A 50 25.05 19.34 3.02
N SER A 51 25.74 18.35 3.59
CA SER A 51 27.11 18.02 3.18
C SER A 51 27.09 16.96 2.06
N PRO A 52 28.05 16.96 1.11
CA PRO A 52 28.14 15.96 0.04
C PRO A 52 28.24 14.51 0.54
N ALA A 53 28.64 14.29 1.80
CA ALA A 53 28.76 12.96 2.41
C ALA A 53 27.39 12.31 2.73
N GLU A 54 26.30 13.08 2.74
CA GLU A 54 24.94 12.58 3.01
C GLU A 54 24.23 12.01 1.77
N GLU A 55 24.89 11.96 0.60
CA GLU A 55 24.34 11.33 -0.60
C GLU A 55 24.26 9.80 -0.49
N VAL A 56 25.11 9.18 0.33
CA VAL A 56 25.12 7.73 0.56
C VAL A 56 24.19 7.41 1.73
N GLY A 57 22.99 6.92 1.42
CA GLY A 57 22.00 6.56 2.43
C GLY A 57 22.51 5.48 3.41
N SER A 58 22.11 5.57 4.68
CA SER A 58 22.46 4.56 5.69
C SER A 58 21.90 3.19 5.31
N ARG A 59 22.42 2.12 5.91
CA ARG A 59 21.90 0.77 5.71
C ARG A 59 20.44 0.63 6.14
N GLU A 60 20.04 1.35 7.18
CA GLU A 60 18.63 1.45 7.62
C GLU A 60 17.78 2.19 6.58
N GLU A 61 18.33 3.21 5.93
CA GLU A 61 17.65 3.93 4.87
C GLU A 61 17.50 3.05 3.62
N GLU A 62 18.49 2.21 3.30
CA GLU A 62 18.38 1.19 2.26
C GLU A 62 17.24 0.20 2.56
N ASP A 63 17.11 -0.25 3.81
CA ASP A 63 16.01 -1.13 4.25
C ASP A 63 14.64 -0.43 4.10
N GLN A 64 14.55 0.87 4.46
CA GLN A 64 13.34 1.67 4.24
C GLN A 64 13.03 1.87 2.76
N LEU A 65 14.04 2.04 1.92
CA LEU A 65 13.89 2.18 0.47
C LEU A 65 13.33 0.90 -0.15
N LEU A 66 13.78 -0.27 0.29
CA LEU A 66 13.23 -1.57 -0.13
C LEU A 66 11.74 -1.69 0.26
N LEU A 67 11.38 -1.30 1.48
CA LEU A 67 9.99 -1.28 1.94
C LEU A 67 9.12 -0.32 1.12
N ALA A 68 9.61 0.90 0.90
CA ALA A 68 8.90 1.91 0.12
C ALA A 68 8.69 1.48 -1.33
N LYS A 69 9.69 0.85 -1.94
CA LYS A 69 9.56 0.26 -3.29
C LYS A 69 8.50 -0.83 -3.31
N ALA A 70 8.44 -1.71 -2.32
CA ALA A 70 7.42 -2.75 -2.26
C ALA A 70 5.99 -2.18 -2.15
N TYR A 71 5.79 -1.10 -1.39
CA TYR A 71 4.52 -0.37 -1.38
C TYR A 71 4.22 0.31 -2.72
N PHE A 72 5.25 0.92 -3.33
CA PHE A 72 5.14 1.59 -4.61
C PHE A 72 4.69 0.62 -5.71
N ASP A 73 5.28 -0.57 -5.78
CA ASP A 73 4.95 -1.60 -6.77
C ASP A 73 3.49 -2.10 -6.66
N LEU A 74 2.85 -1.91 -5.50
CA LEU A 74 1.44 -2.23 -5.22
C LEU A 74 0.49 -1.02 -5.34
N ASN A 75 0.97 0.12 -5.85
CA ASN A 75 0.21 1.37 -5.93
C ASN A 75 -0.27 1.91 -4.57
N GLU A 76 0.41 1.52 -3.48
CA GLU A 76 0.15 2.02 -2.12
C GLU A 76 0.98 3.29 -1.87
N PHE A 77 0.84 4.28 -2.75
CA PHE A 77 1.75 5.44 -2.84
C PHE A 77 1.87 6.26 -1.55
N LYS A 78 0.77 6.46 -0.81
CA LYS A 78 0.82 7.18 0.48
C LYS A 78 1.66 6.43 1.52
N ARG A 79 1.60 5.10 1.55
CA ARG A 79 2.41 4.26 2.44
C ARG A 79 3.88 4.29 2.04
N ALA A 80 4.17 4.25 0.74
CA ALA A 80 5.53 4.41 0.21
C ALA A 80 6.16 5.76 0.64
N ALA A 81 5.42 6.85 0.48
CA ALA A 81 5.86 8.18 0.91
C ALA A 81 6.10 8.27 2.43
N HIS A 82 5.23 7.64 3.24
CA HIS A 82 5.36 7.63 4.68
C HIS A 82 6.60 6.85 5.15
N ALA A 83 6.92 5.71 4.53
CA ALA A 83 8.12 4.92 4.86
C ALA A 83 9.43 5.72 4.67
N LEU A 84 9.44 6.67 3.72
CA LEU A 84 10.60 7.51 3.41
C LEU A 84 10.51 8.93 4.04
N ARG A 85 9.64 9.15 5.04
CA ARG A 85 9.44 10.49 5.63
C ARG A 85 10.71 11.09 6.25
N VAL A 86 11.65 10.24 6.67
CA VAL A 86 12.95 10.63 7.27
C VAL A 86 14.13 10.38 6.34
N ALA A 87 13.90 9.95 5.09
CA ALA A 87 14.97 9.65 4.13
C ALA A 87 15.76 10.92 3.76
N ARG A 88 17.09 10.84 3.80
CA ARG A 88 18.01 11.94 3.48
C ARG A 88 18.69 11.75 2.11
N GLY A 89 18.92 10.50 1.72
CA GLY A 89 19.49 10.13 0.44
C GLY A 89 18.63 10.55 -0.76
N ALA A 90 19.28 10.80 -1.89
CA ALA A 90 18.63 11.29 -3.10
C ALA A 90 17.52 10.33 -3.60
N SER A 91 17.79 9.02 -3.61
CA SER A 91 16.82 8.00 -4.04
C SER A 91 15.57 7.94 -3.16
N GLY A 92 15.74 8.04 -1.83
CA GLY A 92 14.62 8.06 -0.89
C GLY A 92 13.78 9.32 -1.02
N ARG A 93 14.42 10.49 -1.14
CA ARG A 93 13.70 11.76 -1.37
C ARG A 93 12.94 11.75 -2.69
N PHE A 94 13.58 11.32 -3.78
CA PHE A 94 12.92 11.21 -5.08
C PHE A 94 11.68 10.31 -5.01
N LEU A 95 11.83 9.09 -4.50
CA LEU A 95 10.73 8.12 -4.45
C LEU A 95 9.60 8.61 -3.55
N ARG A 96 9.89 9.31 -2.44
CA ARG A 96 8.88 9.95 -1.58
C ARG A 96 8.04 10.97 -2.35
N TRP A 97 8.68 11.95 -2.98
CA TRP A 97 7.97 13.03 -3.67
C TRP A 97 7.20 12.51 -4.89
N TYR A 98 7.80 11.57 -5.62
CA TYR A 98 7.14 10.92 -6.75
C TYR A 98 5.91 10.11 -6.31
N SER A 99 6.00 9.40 -5.17
CA SER A 99 4.86 8.69 -4.60
C SER A 99 3.74 9.66 -4.18
N LEU A 100 4.06 10.81 -3.56
CA LEU A 100 3.04 11.81 -3.22
C LEU A 100 2.35 12.37 -4.46
N PHE A 101 3.10 12.63 -5.53
CA PHE A 101 2.55 13.06 -6.81
C PHE A 101 1.58 12.02 -7.40
N LEU A 102 1.97 10.75 -7.46
CA LEU A 102 1.11 9.67 -7.96
C LEU A 102 -0.11 9.42 -7.07
N ALA A 103 0.02 9.58 -5.74
CA ALA A 103 -1.11 9.53 -4.83
C ALA A 103 -2.14 10.62 -5.12
N GLY A 104 -1.66 11.82 -5.50
CA GLY A 104 -2.51 12.93 -5.94
C GLY A 104 -3.25 12.61 -7.24
N GLN A 105 -2.54 12.12 -8.26
CA GLN A 105 -3.15 11.71 -9.53
C GLN A 105 -4.16 10.58 -9.37
N LYS A 106 -3.86 9.58 -8.53
CA LYS A 106 -4.78 8.48 -8.23
C LYS A 106 -6.08 8.99 -7.62
N ARG A 107 -5.99 9.92 -6.65
CA ARG A 107 -7.18 10.52 -6.03
C ARG A 107 -8.01 11.32 -7.04
N GLN A 108 -7.37 12.14 -7.88
CA GLN A 108 -8.07 12.88 -8.94
C GLN A 108 -8.81 11.92 -9.89
N ALA A 109 -8.15 10.84 -10.31
CA ALA A 109 -8.77 9.83 -11.17
C ALA A 109 -9.95 9.10 -10.50
N GLU A 110 -9.85 8.81 -9.19
CA GLU A 110 -10.93 8.21 -8.39
C GLU A 110 -12.13 9.16 -8.24
N GLU A 111 -11.89 10.44 -7.96
CA GLU A 111 -12.91 11.49 -7.87
C GLU A 111 -13.65 11.66 -9.22
N GLU A 112 -12.90 11.78 -10.33
CA GLU A 112 -13.48 11.84 -11.67
C GLU A 112 -14.25 10.56 -12.05
N ALA A 113 -13.78 9.39 -11.62
CA ALA A 113 -14.50 8.14 -11.84
C ALA A 113 -15.80 8.08 -11.05
N GLU A 114 -15.81 8.59 -9.81
CA GLU A 114 -17.00 8.69 -8.98
C GLU A 114 -18.03 9.64 -9.61
N GLU A 115 -17.60 10.81 -10.07
CA GLU A 115 -18.43 11.79 -10.80
C GLU A 115 -19.02 11.19 -12.08
N ARG A 116 -18.20 10.51 -12.91
CA ARG A 116 -18.68 9.82 -14.12
C ARG A 116 -19.63 8.66 -13.80
N SER A 117 -19.42 7.97 -12.69
CA SER A 117 -20.29 6.88 -12.25
C SER A 117 -21.61 7.36 -11.64
N GLY A 118 -21.83 8.69 -11.57
CA GLY A 118 -23.06 9.28 -11.06
C GLY A 118 -23.34 8.96 -9.59
N GLY A 119 -22.32 8.61 -8.80
CA GLY A 119 -22.51 8.23 -7.40
C GLY A 119 -23.33 6.97 -7.19
N VAL A 120 -23.44 6.06 -8.17
CA VAL A 120 -24.23 4.81 -8.04
C VAL A 120 -23.78 3.97 -6.83
N GLY A 121 -22.48 3.99 -6.51
CA GLY A 121 -21.94 3.35 -5.31
C GLY A 121 -22.46 3.96 -3.99
N HIS A 122 -22.67 5.28 -3.94
CA HIS A 122 -23.16 5.97 -2.74
C HIS A 122 -24.69 6.01 -2.66
N ALA A 123 -25.39 6.06 -3.81
CA ALA A 123 -26.85 6.00 -3.89
C ALA A 123 -27.39 4.60 -3.52
N PHE A 124 -26.65 3.53 -3.84
CA PHE A 124 -27.04 2.15 -3.54
C PHE A 124 -27.16 1.88 -2.02
N TRP A 125 -26.25 2.40 -1.20
CA TRP A 125 -26.27 2.19 0.25
C TRP A 125 -27.09 3.23 1.04
N LYS A 126 -27.50 4.34 0.40
CA LYS A 126 -28.33 5.38 1.03
C LYS A 126 -29.83 5.28 0.73
N ASP A 127 -30.28 4.42 -0.18
CA ASP A 127 -31.72 4.12 -0.31
C ASP A 127 -32.21 3.21 0.83
N MET A 128 -32.14 3.72 2.06
CA MET A 128 -32.77 3.12 3.25
C MET A 128 -34.31 2.99 3.09
N GLY A 129 -34.92 3.62 2.08
CA GLY A 129 -36.32 3.43 1.71
C GLY A 129 -36.63 2.05 1.11
N GLN A 130 -35.62 1.25 0.73
CA GLN A 130 -35.81 -0.16 0.39
C GLN A 130 -36.16 -1.04 1.60
N ILE A 131 -35.72 -0.65 2.81
CA ILE A 131 -36.04 -1.38 4.04
C ILE A 131 -37.52 -1.22 4.39
N GLU A 132 -38.09 -0.03 4.20
CA GLU A 132 -39.53 0.21 4.37
C GLU A 132 -40.38 -0.54 3.33
N ARG A 133 -39.87 -0.71 2.10
CA ARG A 133 -40.55 -1.42 1.01
C ARG A 133 -40.43 -2.94 1.06
N ARG A 134 -39.65 -3.51 2.00
CA ARG A 134 -39.35 -4.96 2.13
C ARG A 134 -38.81 -5.61 0.85
N GLU A 135 -38.32 -4.82 -0.09
CA GLU A 135 -37.68 -5.34 -1.30
C GLU A 135 -36.23 -5.63 -0.94
N THR A 136 -35.88 -6.91 -0.83
CA THR A 136 -34.51 -7.36 -0.54
C THR A 136 -33.89 -7.96 -1.81
N PRO A 137 -33.54 -7.12 -2.81
CA PRO A 137 -33.03 -7.61 -4.10
C PRO A 137 -31.73 -8.40 -3.93
N GLN A 138 -30.92 -8.08 -2.92
CA GLN A 138 -29.71 -8.84 -2.61
C GLN A 138 -30.01 -10.27 -2.10
N ILE A 139 -31.06 -10.46 -1.29
CA ILE A 139 -31.45 -11.80 -0.81
C ILE A 139 -32.04 -12.61 -1.96
N ALA A 140 -32.83 -11.97 -2.84
CA ALA A 140 -33.38 -12.61 -4.04
C ALA A 140 -32.25 -13.04 -5.00
N ALA A 141 -31.27 -12.17 -5.27
CA ALA A 141 -30.12 -12.47 -6.12
C ALA A 141 -29.22 -13.57 -5.52
N TRP A 142 -28.98 -13.53 -4.20
CA TRP A 142 -28.26 -14.59 -3.49
C TRP A 142 -28.97 -15.93 -3.60
N ARG A 143 -30.29 -15.97 -3.38
CA ARG A 143 -31.11 -17.19 -3.53
C ARG A 143 -31.05 -17.74 -4.95
N GLN A 144 -31.22 -16.90 -5.97
CA GLN A 144 -31.13 -17.33 -7.37
C GLN A 144 -29.76 -17.92 -7.71
N SER A 145 -28.68 -17.29 -7.23
CA SER A 145 -27.32 -17.75 -7.47
C SER A 145 -27.03 -19.08 -6.75
N THR A 146 -27.46 -19.22 -5.50
CA THR A 146 -27.28 -20.48 -4.75
C THR A 146 -28.17 -21.60 -5.27
N THR A 147 -29.39 -21.30 -5.71
CA THR A 147 -30.26 -22.29 -6.37
C THR A 147 -29.61 -22.77 -7.67
N PHE A 148 -29.13 -21.85 -8.52
CA PHE A 148 -28.43 -22.20 -9.76
C PHE A 148 -27.23 -23.11 -9.50
N LEU A 149 -26.35 -22.75 -8.57
CA LEU A 149 -25.16 -23.54 -8.25
C LEU A 149 -25.52 -24.93 -7.73
N ARG A 150 -26.52 -25.05 -6.85
CA ARG A 150 -27.00 -26.36 -6.38
C ARG A 150 -27.57 -27.20 -7.52
N THR A 151 -28.40 -26.63 -8.39
CA THR A 151 -28.95 -27.37 -9.53
C THR A 151 -27.89 -27.78 -10.55
N PHE A 152 -26.80 -27.01 -10.68
CA PHE A 152 -25.74 -27.26 -11.66
C PHE A 152 -24.70 -28.28 -11.18
N PHE A 153 -24.44 -28.34 -9.87
CA PHE A 153 -23.42 -29.24 -9.30
C PHE A 153 -24.00 -30.48 -8.60
N ASP A 154 -25.26 -30.46 -8.16
CA ASP A 154 -25.90 -31.57 -7.43
C ASP A 154 -27.00 -32.30 -8.25
N GLY A 155 -27.16 -31.98 -9.54
CA GLY A 155 -28.10 -32.63 -10.47
C GLY A 155 -27.39 -33.44 -11.55
#